data_AF-A0A0D3V639-F1
#
_entry.id   AF-A0A0D3V639-F1
#
_cell.length_a   1.000
_cell.length_b   1.000
_cell.length_c   1.000
_cell.angle_alpha   90.00
_cell.angle_beta   90.00
_cell.angle_gamma   90.00
#
_symmetry.space_group_name_H-M   'P 1'
#
loop_
_entity.id
_entity.type
_entity.pdbx_description
1 polymer ?
#
loop_
_entity_poly.entity_id
_entity_poly.type
_entity_poly.pdbx_seq_one_letter_code
_entity_poly.pdbx_strand_id
1 'polypeptide(L)'
;MDVYTRYRAAILEIKNGNSDIGFQLLLKLCNDEDAGNIVVNMLIKDFYEPSLKMMKNRYELNRNLFLEYPYFFPKDVPVYEELSFYAFKVDEKKSCLFDKSTFTHRWIETNSERETAYFFSEIKEPLLVENETNEFNFRFLMDNVRMSEDVAIDNHIYMYYENPDLFYALMQLIDFSALVKNHQFVFLLGQEERLKYPIDFKEVFGIDYSSMTPVPVRLEELKRLCIWANRPYSGTALSLDALGNNSQVEYAFESDFHILSTINDRLITQDPTFVKILFKVHKTYTLDQIKSFVNQQEVSIKLADLEELFSQAESHFKDKQHFNVIEIFKAIFLLRYLRKKKNPRIVPLILFEPHLLNFHKAYSHIMEQFQYLTVLTCVRDPIRAFLSGYERKNLVTERLLKFVLNSEYGYSDMVDSKYCNHYFAFRFEDLKLYPSQMLMAACELLNIPFEKEMLLVETPTVDSEGKLITGFDLTPLTRDFSDMISEFDNIRLKIFYGRIYKHYGYESFDLQEYVLKDELVMELFEIPFRFEKYHQNLYGHLPDVPNAVTLRSWIFDTLRSGYLKSKYDEVLFPRLLSPAEKKH
;
A
#
# COMPACT_ATOMS: atom_id res chain seq x y z
N MET A 1 -16.81 -42.63 -5.74
CA MET A 1 -16.76 -41.93 -7.04
C MET A 1 -15.42 -42.26 -7.67
N ASP A 2 -15.40 -42.81 -8.89
CA ASP A 2 -14.12 -43.21 -9.51
C ASP A 2 -13.20 -42.01 -9.78
N VAL A 3 -11.91 -42.28 -9.96
CA VAL A 3 -10.85 -41.28 -10.15
C VAL A 3 -11.14 -40.36 -11.34
N TYR A 4 -11.63 -40.91 -12.45
CA TYR A 4 -11.95 -40.15 -13.66
C TYR A 4 -13.10 -39.17 -13.45
N THR A 5 -14.10 -39.55 -12.66
CA THR A 5 -15.23 -38.70 -12.31
C THR A 5 -14.78 -37.55 -11.41
N ARG A 6 -13.95 -37.83 -10.39
CA ARG A 6 -13.37 -36.80 -9.52
C ARG A 6 -12.46 -35.84 -10.32
N TYR A 7 -11.65 -36.37 -11.24
CA TYR A 7 -10.82 -35.58 -12.15
C TYR A 7 -11.67 -34.67 -13.04
N ARG A 8 -12.71 -35.21 -13.70
CA ARG A 8 -13.63 -34.42 -14.55
C ARG A 8 -14.33 -33.30 -13.77
N ALA A 9 -14.72 -33.55 -12.53
CA ALA A 9 -15.30 -32.53 -11.66
C ALA A 9 -14.31 -31.39 -11.40
N ALA A 10 -13.04 -31.71 -11.12
CA ALA A 10 -12.00 -30.71 -10.94
C ALA A 10 -11.73 -29.91 -12.22
N ILE A 11 -11.68 -30.56 -13.39
CA ILE A 11 -11.58 -29.87 -14.69
C ILE A 11 -12.78 -28.94 -14.94
N LEU A 12 -13.99 -29.33 -14.51
CA LEU A 12 -15.17 -28.49 -14.64
C LEU A 12 -15.05 -27.21 -13.81
N GLU A 13 -14.50 -27.28 -12.59
CA GLU A 13 -14.22 -26.09 -11.79
C GLU A 13 -13.26 -25.12 -12.50
N ILE A 14 -12.17 -25.64 -13.09
CA ILE A 14 -11.23 -24.81 -13.87
C ILE A 14 -11.96 -24.14 -15.05
N LYS A 15 -12.79 -24.89 -15.79
CA LYS A 15 -13.56 -24.36 -16.92
C LYS A 15 -14.60 -23.33 -16.51
N ASN A 16 -15.11 -23.41 -15.28
CA ASN A 16 -16.04 -22.43 -14.70
C ASN A 16 -15.33 -21.18 -14.15
N GLY A 17 -14.01 -21.06 -14.32
CA GLY A 17 -13.22 -19.93 -13.82
C GLY A 17 -12.70 -20.08 -12.40
N ASN A 18 -12.93 -21.24 -11.76
CA ASN A 18 -12.46 -21.55 -10.41
C ASN A 18 -11.13 -22.32 -10.44
N SER A 19 -10.13 -21.78 -11.15
CA SER A 19 -8.85 -22.48 -11.41
C SER A 19 -8.14 -22.94 -10.14
N ASP A 20 -8.08 -22.12 -9.09
CA ASP A 20 -7.44 -22.48 -7.81
C ASP A 20 -8.14 -23.70 -7.17
N ILE A 21 -9.47 -23.66 -7.06
CA ILE A 21 -10.27 -24.76 -6.51
C ILE A 21 -10.08 -26.03 -7.34
N GLY A 22 -10.17 -25.91 -8.67
CA GLY A 22 -9.99 -27.03 -9.58
C GLY A 22 -8.60 -27.66 -9.46
N PHE A 23 -7.53 -26.86 -9.45
CA PHE A 23 -6.18 -27.38 -9.24
C PHE A 23 -6.01 -28.01 -7.85
N GLN A 24 -6.52 -27.41 -6.77
CA GLN A 24 -6.47 -28.04 -5.44
C GLN A 24 -7.17 -29.40 -5.40
N LEU A 25 -8.29 -29.56 -6.10
CA LEU A 25 -8.96 -30.85 -6.24
C LEU A 25 -8.08 -31.86 -7.01
N LEU A 26 -7.43 -31.42 -8.09
CA LEU A 26 -6.49 -32.26 -8.85
C LEU A 26 -5.28 -32.68 -8.01
N LEU A 27 -4.71 -31.77 -7.21
CA LEU A 27 -3.58 -32.05 -6.33
C LEU A 27 -3.95 -33.02 -5.21
N LYS A 28 -5.16 -32.91 -4.64
CA LYS A 28 -5.68 -33.90 -3.68
C LYS A 28 -5.76 -35.30 -4.29
N LEU A 29 -6.11 -35.39 -5.57
CA LEU A 29 -6.13 -36.65 -6.30
C LEU A 29 -4.74 -37.18 -6.63
N CYS A 30 -3.72 -36.32 -6.76
CA CYS A 30 -2.33 -36.74 -6.94
C CYS A 30 -1.75 -37.44 -5.71
N ASN A 31 -2.22 -37.06 -4.52
CA ASN A 31 -1.78 -37.64 -3.24
C ASN A 31 -2.55 -38.93 -2.84
N ASP A 32 -3.44 -39.43 -3.70
CA ASP A 32 -4.20 -40.67 -3.49
C ASP A 32 -3.33 -41.87 -3.89
N GLU A 33 -3.00 -42.77 -2.96
CA GLU A 33 -2.06 -43.90 -3.18
C GLU A 33 -2.46 -44.82 -4.33
N ASP A 34 -3.77 -44.98 -4.57
CA ASP A 34 -4.30 -45.88 -5.60
C ASP A 34 -4.37 -45.22 -6.99
N ALA A 35 -4.29 -43.89 -7.06
CA ALA A 35 -4.66 -43.11 -8.24
C ALA A 35 -3.65 -42.04 -8.68
N GLY A 36 -2.70 -41.68 -7.82
CA GLY A 36 -1.83 -40.52 -7.99
C GLY A 36 -1.07 -40.51 -9.32
N ASN A 37 -0.45 -41.63 -9.69
CA ASN A 37 0.28 -41.75 -10.96
C ASN A 37 -0.63 -41.59 -12.20
N ILE A 38 -1.87 -42.05 -12.14
CA ILE A 38 -2.83 -41.89 -13.24
C ILE A 38 -3.19 -40.40 -13.37
N VAL A 39 -3.46 -39.74 -12.25
CA VAL A 39 -3.85 -38.33 -12.20
C VAL A 39 -2.70 -37.42 -12.67
N VAL A 40 -1.47 -37.67 -12.23
CA VAL A 40 -0.29 -36.90 -12.66
C VAL A 40 -0.08 -37.03 -14.18
N ASN A 41 -0.19 -38.22 -14.75
CA ASN A 41 -0.09 -38.39 -16.20
C ASN A 41 -1.20 -37.66 -16.95
N MET A 42 -2.42 -37.64 -16.42
CA MET A 42 -3.52 -36.85 -16.98
C MET A 42 -3.23 -35.34 -16.88
N LEU A 43 -2.70 -34.87 -15.76
CA LEU A 43 -2.28 -33.48 -15.59
C LEU A 43 -1.20 -33.07 -16.60
N ILE A 44 -0.18 -33.91 -16.77
CA ILE A 44 0.90 -33.66 -17.74
C ILE A 44 0.29 -33.52 -19.15
N LYS A 45 -0.56 -34.46 -19.54
CA LYS A 45 -1.20 -34.46 -20.86
C LYS A 45 -2.13 -33.27 -21.07
N ASP A 46 -2.95 -32.95 -20.09
CA ASP A 46 -4.01 -31.94 -20.24
C ASP A 46 -3.51 -30.51 -20.04
N PHE A 47 -2.44 -30.30 -19.25
CA PHE A 47 -1.97 -28.97 -18.85
C PHE A 47 -0.52 -28.66 -19.20
N TYR A 48 0.39 -29.63 -19.10
CA TYR A 48 1.82 -29.41 -19.37
C TYR A 48 2.18 -29.52 -20.86
N GLU A 49 1.79 -30.62 -21.51
CA GLU A 49 2.06 -30.87 -22.93
C GLU A 49 1.60 -29.73 -23.86
N PRO A 50 0.41 -29.11 -23.67
CA PRO A 50 -0.02 -27.97 -24.49
C PRO A 50 0.92 -26.77 -24.39
N SER A 51 1.57 -26.57 -23.23
CA SER A 51 2.47 -25.44 -22.96
C SER A 51 3.95 -25.77 -23.19
N LEU A 52 4.28 -27.04 -23.40
CA LEU A 52 5.66 -27.56 -23.44
C LEU A 52 6.55 -26.81 -24.42
N LYS A 53 6.09 -26.60 -25.66
CA LYS A 53 6.87 -25.89 -26.68
C LYS A 53 7.25 -24.47 -26.23
N MET A 54 6.31 -23.76 -25.62
CA MET A 54 6.52 -22.40 -25.13
C MET A 54 7.47 -22.37 -23.94
N MET A 55 7.26 -23.25 -22.95
CA MET A 55 8.11 -23.33 -21.76
C MET A 55 9.54 -23.73 -22.11
N LYS A 56 9.71 -24.73 -23.00
CA LYS A 56 11.02 -25.14 -23.50
C LYS A 56 11.73 -23.99 -24.23
N ASN A 57 11.04 -23.32 -25.15
CA ASN A 57 11.63 -22.19 -25.86
C ASN A 57 12.07 -21.07 -24.91
N ARG A 58 11.23 -20.72 -23.93
CA ARG A 58 11.57 -19.69 -22.94
C ARG A 58 12.73 -20.10 -22.04
N TYR A 59 12.75 -21.33 -21.57
CA TYR A 59 13.87 -21.85 -20.80
C TYR A 59 15.18 -21.78 -21.59
N GLU A 60 15.20 -22.24 -22.85
CA GLU A 60 16.42 -22.21 -23.66
C GLU A 60 16.88 -20.77 -23.97
N LEU A 61 15.95 -19.84 -24.20
CA LEU A 61 16.28 -18.42 -24.35
C LEU A 61 16.90 -17.84 -23.07
N ASN A 62 16.29 -18.08 -21.91
CA ASN A 62 16.82 -17.66 -20.62
C ASN A 62 18.17 -18.33 -20.33
N ARG A 63 18.32 -19.61 -20.67
CA ARG A 63 19.56 -20.37 -20.47
C ARG A 63 20.71 -19.75 -21.25
N ASN A 64 20.50 -19.46 -22.53
CA ASN A 64 21.51 -18.81 -23.36
C ASN A 64 21.86 -17.41 -22.81
N LEU A 65 20.85 -16.65 -22.41
CA LEU A 65 21.02 -15.34 -21.78
C LEU A 65 21.88 -15.42 -20.51
N PHE A 66 21.59 -16.36 -19.60
CA PHE A 66 22.33 -16.51 -18.34
C PHE A 66 23.74 -17.07 -18.53
N LEU A 67 23.98 -17.91 -19.54
CA LEU A 67 25.33 -18.39 -19.86
C LEU A 67 26.26 -17.26 -20.34
N GLU A 68 25.71 -16.17 -20.90
CA GLU A 68 26.46 -14.96 -21.28
C GLU A 68 26.46 -13.88 -20.19
N TYR A 69 25.64 -14.03 -19.14
CA TYR A 69 25.47 -13.03 -18.10
C TYR A 69 26.62 -13.08 -17.08
N PRO A 70 27.35 -11.97 -16.84
CA PRO A 70 28.60 -11.99 -16.05
C PRO A 70 28.37 -12.28 -14.55
N TYR A 71 27.17 -12.05 -14.03
CA TYR A 71 26.84 -12.17 -12.61
C TYR A 71 25.95 -13.37 -12.30
N PHE A 72 26.19 -14.48 -13.02
CA PHE A 72 25.49 -15.74 -12.87
C PHE A 72 26.46 -16.82 -12.35
N PHE A 73 26.24 -17.33 -11.15
CA PHE A 73 27.14 -18.28 -10.49
C PHE A 73 26.44 -19.60 -10.11
N PRO A 74 26.23 -20.50 -11.07
CA PRO A 74 25.93 -21.91 -10.81
C PRO A 74 27.17 -22.81 -10.98
N LYS A 75 27.09 -24.06 -10.51
CA LYS A 75 28.04 -25.12 -10.86
C LYS A 75 27.87 -25.61 -12.30
N ASP A 76 26.63 -25.96 -12.66
CA ASP A 76 26.22 -26.44 -13.98
C ASP A 76 24.82 -25.90 -14.31
N VAL A 77 24.50 -25.72 -15.60
CA VAL A 77 23.17 -25.28 -16.04
C VAL A 77 22.53 -26.35 -16.91
N PRO A 78 21.50 -27.06 -16.41
CA PRO A 78 20.93 -28.22 -17.11
C PRO A 78 20.30 -27.83 -18.45
N VAL A 79 20.18 -28.78 -19.37
CA VAL A 79 19.28 -28.63 -20.53
C VAL A 79 17.83 -28.88 -20.12
N TYR A 80 16.86 -28.46 -20.94
CA TYR A 80 15.44 -28.56 -20.57
C TYR A 80 15.00 -29.97 -20.14
N GLU A 81 15.50 -31.01 -20.82
CA GLU A 81 15.17 -32.40 -20.55
C GLU A 81 15.58 -32.86 -19.14
N GLU A 82 16.63 -32.27 -18.59
CA GLU A 82 17.25 -32.63 -17.31
C GLU A 82 16.60 -31.91 -16.11
N LEU A 83 15.67 -30.98 -16.35
CA LEU A 83 15.02 -30.21 -15.28
C LEU A 83 14.29 -31.11 -14.28
N SER A 84 14.44 -30.86 -12.98
CA SER A 84 13.80 -31.64 -11.91
C SER A 84 12.30 -31.42 -11.76
N PHE A 85 11.75 -30.35 -12.35
CA PHE A 85 10.35 -29.95 -12.16
C PHE A 85 9.54 -29.87 -13.45
N TYR A 86 8.30 -30.35 -13.39
CA TYR A 86 7.21 -29.90 -14.27
C TYR A 86 6.60 -28.62 -13.71
N ALA A 87 6.59 -27.56 -14.51
CA ALA A 87 6.01 -26.28 -14.12
C ALA A 87 4.60 -26.13 -14.73
N PHE A 88 3.58 -26.04 -13.88
CA PHE A 88 2.19 -25.87 -14.30
C PHE A 88 1.72 -24.45 -14.00
N LYS A 89 1.43 -23.68 -15.04
CA LYS A 89 0.77 -22.38 -14.87
C LYS A 89 -0.70 -22.60 -14.52
N VAL A 90 -1.11 -22.17 -13.32
CA VAL A 90 -2.49 -22.32 -12.85
C VAL A 90 -3.33 -21.12 -13.28
N ASP A 91 -2.77 -19.93 -13.09
CA ASP A 91 -3.27 -18.67 -13.62
C ASP A 91 -2.10 -17.68 -13.83
N GLU A 92 -2.40 -16.40 -14.03
CA GLU A 92 -1.37 -15.37 -14.22
C GLU A 92 -0.50 -15.13 -12.98
N LYS A 93 -0.99 -15.41 -11.78
CA LYS A 93 -0.34 -15.09 -10.51
C LYS A 93 0.30 -16.31 -9.84
N LYS A 94 -0.27 -17.50 -10.06
CA LYS A 94 0.14 -18.74 -9.39
C LYS A 94 0.59 -19.80 -10.37
N SER A 95 1.61 -20.53 -9.96
CA SER A 95 2.06 -21.75 -10.62
C SER A 95 2.27 -22.87 -9.59
N CYS A 96 2.21 -24.10 -10.07
CA CYS A 96 2.51 -25.29 -9.28
C CYS A 96 3.72 -25.99 -9.88
N LEU A 97 4.75 -26.23 -9.07
CA LEU A 97 5.90 -27.05 -9.45
C LEU A 97 5.67 -28.47 -8.98
N PHE A 98 5.91 -29.45 -9.84
CA PHE A 98 5.87 -30.88 -9.53
C PHE A 98 7.22 -31.51 -9.73
N ASP A 99 7.75 -32.14 -8.70
CA ASP A 99 8.99 -32.90 -8.76
C ASP A 99 8.80 -34.13 -9.66
N LYS A 100 9.65 -34.29 -10.68
CA LYS A 100 9.54 -35.40 -11.65
C LYS A 100 9.86 -36.77 -11.05
N SER A 101 10.60 -36.81 -9.95
CA SER A 101 11.08 -38.03 -9.31
C SER A 101 10.17 -38.49 -8.17
N THR A 102 9.71 -37.54 -7.34
CA THR A 102 8.89 -37.85 -6.16
C THR A 102 7.40 -37.61 -6.39
N PHE A 103 7.03 -36.92 -7.48
CA PHE A 103 5.66 -36.47 -7.76
C PHE A 103 5.04 -35.61 -6.65
N THR A 104 5.88 -35.06 -5.77
CA THR A 104 5.47 -34.05 -4.80
C THR A 104 5.29 -32.69 -5.50
N HIS A 105 4.49 -31.83 -4.91
CA HIS A 105 4.17 -30.52 -5.50
C HIS A 105 4.41 -29.36 -4.54
N ARG A 106 4.66 -28.18 -5.10
CA ARG A 106 4.78 -26.91 -4.37
C ARG A 106 4.06 -25.81 -5.14
N TRP A 107 3.26 -25.03 -4.42
CA TRP A 107 2.69 -23.78 -4.91
C TRP A 107 3.73 -22.67 -4.87
N ILE A 108 3.81 -21.91 -5.96
CA ILE A 108 4.62 -20.70 -6.04
C ILE A 108 3.78 -19.54 -6.56
N GLU A 109 3.99 -18.38 -5.97
CA GLU A 109 3.50 -17.12 -6.53
C GLU A 109 4.50 -16.69 -7.60
N THR A 110 4.01 -16.51 -8.82
CA THR A 110 4.81 -16.12 -9.97
C THR A 110 4.57 -14.68 -10.38
N ASN A 111 3.45 -14.05 -10.00
CA ASN A 111 3.20 -12.64 -10.34
C ASN A 111 2.09 -12.00 -9.48
N SER A 112 2.30 -11.95 -8.16
CA SER A 112 1.31 -11.44 -7.21
C SER A 112 1.80 -10.17 -6.52
N GLU A 113 1.08 -9.07 -6.69
CA GLU A 113 1.36 -7.81 -5.96
C GLU A 113 1.04 -7.90 -4.46
N ARG A 114 0.26 -8.92 -4.05
CA ARG A 114 -0.19 -9.05 -2.65
C ARG A 114 0.88 -9.62 -1.72
N GLU A 115 1.82 -10.37 -2.28
CA GLU A 115 2.82 -11.15 -1.55
C GLU A 115 4.21 -10.52 -1.77
N THR A 116 4.34 -9.23 -1.45
CA THR A 116 5.64 -8.53 -1.49
C THR A 116 6.32 -8.72 -0.14
N ALA A 117 7.55 -9.27 -0.14
CA ALA A 117 8.32 -9.42 1.09
C ALA A 117 8.85 -8.07 1.61
N TYR A 118 9.34 -8.05 2.85
CA TYR A 118 10.00 -6.88 3.43
C TYR A 118 11.49 -6.81 3.04
N PHE A 119 11.76 -6.40 1.81
CA PHE A 119 13.12 -6.40 1.25
C PHE A 119 14.04 -5.38 1.91
N PHE A 120 13.52 -4.18 2.20
CA PHE A 120 14.34 -3.04 2.62
C PHE A 120 14.40 -2.86 4.14
N SER A 121 14.30 -3.96 4.90
CA SER A 121 14.40 -3.95 6.36
C SER A 121 15.80 -3.52 6.84
N GLU A 122 16.84 -3.95 6.14
CA GLU A 122 18.22 -3.50 6.30
C GLU A 122 18.78 -3.19 4.91
N ILE A 123 19.36 -2.00 4.75
CA ILE A 123 19.90 -1.52 3.47
C ILE A 123 21.34 -1.04 3.58
N LYS A 124 22.07 -1.38 4.65
CA LYS A 124 23.48 -0.96 4.77
C LYS A 124 24.39 -1.72 3.79
N GLU A 125 24.08 -3.00 3.60
CA GLU A 125 24.73 -3.90 2.67
C GLU A 125 23.90 -4.06 1.39
N PRO A 126 24.49 -4.55 0.28
CA PRO A 126 23.73 -4.97 -0.89
C PRO A 126 22.66 -5.99 -0.53
N LEU A 127 21.51 -5.96 -1.20
CA LEU A 127 20.37 -6.79 -0.81
C LEU A 127 20.62 -8.26 -1.13
N LEU A 128 20.27 -9.14 -0.19
CA LEU A 128 20.24 -10.59 -0.38
C LEU A 128 18.81 -11.10 -0.27
N VAL A 129 18.29 -11.62 -1.38
CA VAL A 129 16.92 -12.11 -1.52
C VAL A 129 16.95 -13.62 -1.74
N GLU A 130 16.29 -14.36 -0.85
CA GLU A 130 16.38 -15.82 -0.83
C GLU A 130 15.14 -16.49 -1.43
N ASN A 131 15.36 -17.40 -2.37
CA ASN A 131 14.34 -18.28 -2.96
C ASN A 131 13.08 -17.57 -3.49
N GLU A 132 13.21 -16.33 -3.95
CA GLU A 132 12.09 -15.55 -4.51
C GLU A 132 11.56 -16.20 -5.79
N THR A 133 10.25 -16.29 -5.94
CA THR A 133 9.60 -16.90 -7.10
C THR A 133 8.69 -15.93 -7.86
N ASN A 134 8.38 -14.79 -7.25
CA ASN A 134 7.37 -13.86 -7.72
C ASN A 134 7.97 -12.81 -8.65
N GLU A 135 7.66 -12.89 -9.95
CA GLU A 135 8.08 -11.95 -11.00
C GLU A 135 7.76 -10.49 -10.66
N PHE A 136 6.67 -10.24 -9.93
CA PHE A 136 6.36 -8.90 -9.43
C PHE A 136 7.46 -8.36 -8.52
N ASN A 137 7.98 -9.18 -7.61
CA ASN A 137 9.04 -8.80 -6.68
C ASN A 137 10.36 -8.53 -7.39
N PHE A 138 10.70 -9.29 -8.45
CA PHE A 138 11.87 -8.97 -9.29
C PHE A 138 11.76 -7.58 -9.91
N ARG A 139 10.60 -7.25 -10.52
CA ARG A 139 10.39 -5.91 -11.08
C ARG A 139 10.41 -4.83 -10.01
N PHE A 140 9.79 -5.10 -8.86
CA PHE A 140 9.82 -4.20 -7.72
C PHE A 140 11.26 -3.88 -7.28
N LEU A 141 12.11 -4.90 -7.12
CA LEU A 141 13.50 -4.72 -6.73
C LEU A 141 14.29 -3.94 -7.80
N MET A 142 14.17 -4.33 -9.07
CA MET A 142 14.83 -3.64 -10.20
C MET A 142 14.46 -2.15 -10.27
N ASP A 143 13.19 -1.83 -10.00
CA ASP A 143 12.68 -0.47 -10.09
C ASP A 143 13.03 0.41 -8.88
N ASN A 144 13.29 -0.20 -7.72
CA ASN A 144 13.39 0.52 -6.45
C ASN A 144 14.77 0.45 -5.79
N VAL A 145 15.65 -0.45 -6.22
CA VAL A 145 17.06 -0.44 -5.86
C VAL A 145 17.78 0.41 -6.90
N ARG A 146 18.63 1.34 -6.45
CA ARG A 146 19.36 2.21 -7.38
C ARG A 146 20.59 1.52 -7.93
N MET A 147 21.02 1.88 -9.13
CA MET A 147 22.19 1.27 -9.77
C MET A 147 23.46 1.53 -8.95
N SER A 148 24.35 0.54 -8.84
CA SER A 148 25.63 0.66 -8.12
C SER A 148 26.45 1.88 -8.57
N GLU A 149 26.41 2.18 -9.88
CA GLU A 149 27.07 3.35 -10.48
C GLU A 149 26.46 4.67 -10.01
N ASP A 150 25.14 4.72 -9.84
CA ASP A 150 24.43 5.94 -9.41
C ASP A 150 24.65 6.23 -7.92
N VAL A 151 24.78 5.19 -7.11
CA VAL A 151 25.07 5.35 -5.68
C VAL A 151 26.56 5.32 -5.35
N ALA A 152 27.42 5.02 -6.32
CA ALA A 152 28.88 4.93 -6.19
C ALA A 152 29.36 3.97 -5.09
N ILE A 153 28.62 2.88 -4.88
CA ILE A 153 28.90 1.78 -3.94
C ILE A 153 28.29 0.49 -4.52
N ASP A 154 28.76 -0.71 -4.11
CA ASP A 154 28.05 -1.94 -4.45
C ASP A 154 26.62 -1.86 -3.90
N ASN A 155 25.65 -1.90 -4.80
CA ASN A 155 24.23 -1.89 -4.51
C ASN A 155 23.47 -2.90 -5.37
N HIS A 156 24.15 -3.99 -5.76
CA HIS A 156 23.55 -5.07 -6.51
C HIS A 156 22.44 -5.80 -5.71
N ILE A 157 21.56 -6.46 -6.45
CA ILE A 157 20.49 -7.29 -5.88
C ILE A 157 20.91 -8.75 -6.00
N TYR A 158 21.29 -9.37 -4.89
CA TYR A 158 21.72 -10.76 -4.85
C TYR A 158 20.51 -11.67 -4.70
N MET A 159 20.22 -12.44 -5.74
CA MET A 159 19.20 -13.49 -5.75
C MET A 159 19.88 -14.82 -5.40
N TYR A 160 19.65 -15.27 -4.17
CA TYR A 160 20.18 -16.54 -3.68
C TYR A 160 19.14 -17.64 -3.75
N TYR A 161 19.50 -18.78 -4.35
CA TYR A 161 18.67 -19.98 -4.33
C TYR A 161 19.46 -21.10 -3.67
N GLU A 162 18.96 -21.58 -2.54
CA GLU A 162 19.57 -22.72 -1.85
C GLU A 162 19.48 -23.98 -2.72
N ASN A 163 18.32 -24.19 -3.35
CA ASN A 163 18.11 -25.22 -4.34
C ASN A 163 18.10 -24.61 -5.76
N PRO A 164 19.16 -24.80 -6.57
CA PRO A 164 19.22 -24.32 -7.95
C PRO A 164 18.05 -24.79 -8.83
N ASP A 165 17.49 -25.98 -8.58
CA ASP A 165 16.39 -26.52 -9.38
C ASP A 165 15.13 -25.66 -9.32
N LEU A 166 14.93 -24.94 -8.21
CA LEU A 166 13.85 -23.96 -8.10
C LEU A 166 14.05 -22.84 -9.12
N PHE A 167 15.26 -22.28 -9.22
CA PHE A 167 15.57 -21.23 -10.19
C PHE A 167 15.41 -21.71 -11.63
N TYR A 168 15.89 -22.91 -11.95
CA TYR A 168 15.73 -23.47 -13.29
C TYR A 168 14.26 -23.73 -13.64
N ALA A 169 13.42 -24.06 -12.65
CA ALA A 169 11.97 -24.12 -12.83
C ALA A 169 11.37 -22.74 -13.14
N LEU A 170 11.82 -21.68 -12.46
CA LEU A 170 11.39 -20.30 -12.75
C LEU A 170 11.77 -19.85 -14.15
N MET A 171 12.93 -20.27 -14.68
CA MET A 171 13.33 -19.99 -16.06
C MET A 171 12.38 -20.59 -17.11
N GLN A 172 11.53 -21.56 -16.76
CA GLN A 172 10.47 -22.06 -17.65
C GLN A 172 9.26 -21.11 -17.70
N LEU A 173 9.05 -20.32 -16.64
CA LEU A 173 7.83 -19.54 -16.39
C LEU A 173 8.03 -18.04 -16.65
N ILE A 174 9.19 -17.50 -16.28
CA ILE A 174 9.49 -16.06 -16.29
C ILE A 174 10.41 -15.74 -17.48
N ASP A 175 10.21 -14.59 -18.11
CA ASP A 175 11.16 -14.02 -19.09
C ASP A 175 12.14 -13.10 -18.34
N PHE A 176 13.42 -13.49 -18.29
CA PHE A 176 14.45 -12.73 -17.56
C PHE A 176 15.14 -11.66 -18.40
N SER A 177 14.83 -11.54 -19.70
CA SER A 177 15.53 -10.65 -20.63
C SER A 177 15.55 -9.19 -20.17
N ALA A 178 14.43 -8.68 -19.65
CA ALA A 178 14.34 -7.32 -19.14
C ALA A 178 15.08 -7.14 -17.80
N LEU A 179 15.04 -8.16 -16.93
CA LEU A 179 15.58 -8.10 -15.56
C LEU A 179 17.11 -8.04 -15.54
N VAL A 180 17.77 -8.79 -16.43
CA VAL A 180 19.24 -8.87 -16.45
C VAL A 180 19.89 -7.79 -17.31
N LYS A 181 19.10 -7.06 -18.12
CA LYS A 181 19.62 -6.09 -19.11
C LYS A 181 20.58 -5.05 -18.52
N ASN A 182 20.30 -4.57 -17.31
CA ASN A 182 21.08 -3.51 -16.68
C ASN A 182 22.20 -4.04 -15.77
N HIS A 183 22.45 -5.35 -15.74
CA HIS A 183 23.43 -5.99 -14.87
C HIS A 183 23.25 -5.71 -13.37
N GLN A 184 22.01 -5.45 -12.92
CA GLN A 184 21.74 -5.07 -11.54
C GLN A 184 21.68 -6.28 -10.59
N PHE A 185 21.23 -7.43 -11.10
CA PHE A 185 21.06 -8.65 -10.31
C PHE A 185 22.33 -9.51 -10.32
N VAL A 186 22.62 -10.15 -9.19
CA VAL A 186 23.64 -11.20 -9.03
C VAL A 186 22.93 -12.48 -8.63
N PHE A 187 23.16 -13.58 -9.33
CA PHE A 187 22.48 -14.86 -9.05
C PHE A 187 23.47 -15.85 -8.46
N LEU A 188 23.20 -16.27 -7.21
CA LEU A 188 24.01 -17.23 -6.46
C LEU A 188 23.21 -18.52 -6.30
N LEU A 189 23.57 -19.57 -7.04
CA LEU A 189 22.78 -20.82 -7.06
C LEU A 189 23.53 -21.95 -6.33
N GLY A 190 23.03 -22.31 -5.15
CA GLY A 190 23.58 -23.37 -4.31
C GLY A 190 24.40 -22.86 -3.12
N GLN A 191 24.56 -23.70 -2.10
CA GLN A 191 25.16 -23.32 -0.81
C GLN A 191 26.60 -22.79 -0.92
N GLU A 192 27.43 -23.34 -1.79
CA GLU A 192 28.81 -22.87 -2.00
C GLU A 192 28.85 -21.46 -2.59
N GLU A 193 27.90 -21.13 -3.45
CA GLU A 193 27.83 -19.86 -4.15
C GLU A 193 27.39 -18.71 -3.23
N ARG A 194 26.64 -19.04 -2.17
CA ARG A 194 26.28 -18.09 -1.11
C ARG A 194 27.51 -17.41 -0.49
N LEU A 195 28.63 -18.12 -0.39
CA LEU A 195 29.86 -17.61 0.25
C LEU A 195 30.50 -16.44 -0.52
N LYS A 196 30.08 -16.21 -1.77
CA LYS A 196 30.50 -15.07 -2.58
C LYS A 196 29.82 -13.77 -2.16
N TYR A 197 28.76 -13.80 -1.37
CA TYR A 197 28.06 -12.59 -0.94
C TYR A 197 28.74 -11.91 0.27
N PRO A 198 28.92 -10.57 0.24
CA PRO A 198 28.88 -9.72 -0.96
C PRO A 198 30.16 -9.91 -1.79
N ILE A 199 30.06 -9.78 -3.12
CA ILE A 199 31.20 -9.91 -4.04
C ILE A 199 32.04 -8.64 -3.94
N ASP A 200 33.36 -8.78 -3.83
CA ASP A 200 34.28 -7.68 -4.09
C ASP A 200 34.35 -7.41 -5.61
N PHE A 201 33.51 -6.52 -6.10
CA PHE A 201 33.45 -6.17 -7.53
C PHE A 201 34.75 -5.58 -8.08
N LYS A 202 35.55 -4.95 -7.21
CA LYS A 202 36.85 -4.40 -7.61
C LYS A 202 37.86 -5.52 -7.82
N GLU A 203 37.92 -6.47 -6.89
CA GLU A 203 38.82 -7.62 -7.00
C GLU A 203 38.41 -8.57 -8.14
N VAL A 204 37.12 -8.90 -8.23
CA VAL A 204 36.61 -9.92 -9.16
C VAL A 204 36.44 -9.40 -10.58
N PHE A 205 35.93 -8.17 -10.74
CA PHE A 205 35.58 -7.61 -12.06
C PHE A 205 36.40 -6.38 -12.45
N GLY A 206 37.25 -5.87 -11.55
CA GLY A 206 37.97 -4.61 -11.78
C GLY A 206 37.08 -3.36 -11.74
N ILE A 207 35.85 -3.48 -11.21
CA ILE A 207 34.89 -2.37 -11.14
C ILE A 207 34.98 -1.73 -9.75
N ASP A 208 35.57 -0.54 -9.68
CA ASP A 208 35.69 0.23 -8.44
C ASP A 208 34.57 1.26 -8.32
N TYR A 209 33.42 0.87 -7.77
CA TYR A 209 32.29 1.78 -7.54
C TYR A 209 32.67 2.97 -6.64
N SER A 210 33.60 2.79 -5.69
CA SER A 210 34.01 3.86 -4.77
C SER A 210 34.74 5.01 -5.47
N SER A 211 35.21 4.78 -6.70
CA SER A 211 35.81 5.82 -7.55
C SER A 211 34.79 6.66 -8.33
N MET A 212 33.51 6.26 -8.32
CA MET A 212 32.45 6.93 -9.06
C MET A 212 31.86 8.10 -8.26
N THR A 213 31.14 9.00 -8.95
CA THR A 213 30.44 10.12 -8.31
C THR A 213 28.96 9.81 -8.21
N PRO A 214 28.35 9.91 -7.02
CA PRO A 214 26.91 9.72 -6.87
C PRO A 214 26.09 10.60 -7.79
N VAL A 215 25.10 10.00 -8.45
CA VAL A 215 24.11 10.67 -9.28
C VAL A 215 22.86 10.90 -8.45
N PRO A 216 22.27 12.12 -8.48
CA PRO A 216 20.98 12.38 -7.83
C PRO A 216 19.87 11.43 -8.33
N VAL A 217 18.86 11.19 -7.49
CA VAL A 217 17.65 10.47 -7.89
C VAL A 217 17.01 11.19 -9.09
N ARG A 218 16.55 10.43 -10.08
CA ARG A 218 15.90 10.92 -11.29
C ARG A 218 14.39 10.80 -11.22
N LEU A 219 13.71 11.55 -12.07
CA LEU A 219 12.24 11.65 -12.05
C LEU A 219 11.55 10.34 -12.40
N GLU A 220 12.12 9.60 -13.36
CA GLU A 220 11.64 8.31 -13.83
C GLU A 220 11.83 7.17 -12.83
N GLU A 221 12.74 7.33 -11.86
CA GLU A 221 12.94 6.35 -10.77
C GLU A 221 11.74 6.37 -9.80
N LEU A 222 11.10 7.52 -9.60
CA LEU A 222 9.99 7.68 -8.64
C LEU A 222 8.73 6.92 -9.08
N LYS A 223 8.63 5.65 -8.71
CA LYS A 223 7.54 4.73 -9.09
C LYS A 223 6.60 4.35 -7.95
N ARG A 224 6.96 4.69 -6.71
CA ARG A 224 6.19 4.37 -5.50
C ARG A 224 5.43 5.57 -4.96
N LEU A 225 4.15 5.37 -4.67
CA LEU A 225 3.27 6.34 -4.05
C LEU A 225 2.49 5.70 -2.91
N CYS A 226 2.59 6.28 -1.73
CA CYS A 226 1.67 6.06 -0.63
C CYS A 226 0.73 7.26 -0.53
N ILE A 227 -0.57 7.03 -0.75
CA ILE A 227 -1.61 8.01 -0.45
C ILE A 227 -2.13 7.78 0.96
N TRP A 228 -2.17 8.85 1.74
CA TRP A 228 -2.84 8.82 3.03
C TRP A 228 -4.33 9.11 2.88
N ALA A 229 -5.19 8.13 3.16
CA ALA A 229 -6.63 8.32 3.19
C ALA A 229 -7.04 8.92 4.54
N ASN A 230 -7.26 10.24 4.56
CA ASN A 230 -7.54 10.97 5.79
C ASN A 230 -8.81 10.48 6.50
N ARG A 231 -8.71 10.31 7.82
CA ARG A 231 -9.84 10.11 8.74
C ARG A 231 -9.75 11.17 9.83
N PRO A 232 -10.78 12.02 9.99
CA PRO A 232 -10.76 13.03 11.04
C PRO A 232 -10.59 12.38 12.42
N TYR A 233 -9.73 13.00 13.25
CA TYR A 233 -9.53 12.62 14.66
C TYR A 233 -8.98 11.21 14.90
N SER A 234 -8.35 10.60 13.90
CA SER A 234 -7.73 9.27 14.03
C SER A 234 -6.20 9.30 14.22
N GLY A 235 -5.58 10.47 14.30
CA GLY A 235 -4.11 10.57 14.49
C GLY A 235 -3.30 10.61 13.19
N THR A 236 -3.90 11.09 12.09
CA THR A 236 -3.21 11.41 10.82
C THR A 236 -1.90 12.18 11.05
N ALA A 237 -1.95 13.30 11.79
CA ALA A 237 -0.77 14.15 12.01
C ALA A 237 0.38 13.41 12.70
N LEU A 238 0.10 12.66 13.78
CA LEU A 238 1.08 11.82 14.48
C LEU A 238 1.72 10.80 13.54
N SER A 239 0.88 10.13 12.73
CA SER A 239 1.34 9.06 11.84
C SER A 239 2.23 9.60 10.73
N LEU A 240 1.84 10.73 10.13
CA LEU A 240 2.58 11.34 9.03
C LEU A 240 3.88 11.98 9.49
N ASP A 241 3.93 12.54 10.70
CA ASP A 241 5.17 13.04 11.30
C ASP A 241 6.16 11.89 11.53
N ALA A 242 5.69 10.78 12.11
CA ALA A 242 6.51 9.58 12.30
C ALA A 242 7.05 9.02 10.98
N LEU A 243 6.21 8.93 9.94
CA LEU A 243 6.64 8.47 8.61
C LEU A 243 7.53 9.50 7.89
N GLY A 244 7.27 10.79 8.07
CA GLY A 244 8.03 11.89 7.47
C GLY A 244 9.46 12.02 8.02
N ASN A 245 9.68 11.56 9.26
CA ASN A 245 11.01 11.44 9.85
C ASN A 245 11.87 10.33 9.25
N ASN A 246 11.31 9.43 8.43
CA ASN A 246 12.07 8.40 7.76
C ASN A 246 12.94 8.99 6.64
N SER A 247 14.21 8.58 6.56
CA SER A 247 15.14 9.09 5.57
C SER A 247 14.79 8.78 4.12
N GLN A 248 14.01 7.72 3.88
CA GLN A 248 13.62 7.22 2.57
C GLN A 248 12.24 7.71 2.13
N VAL A 249 11.63 8.63 2.87
CA VAL A 249 10.31 9.18 2.55
C VAL A 249 10.43 10.66 2.23
N GLU A 250 9.78 11.10 1.15
CA GLU A 250 9.43 12.50 0.99
C GLU A 250 7.92 12.65 1.13
N TYR A 251 7.54 13.49 2.09
CA TYR A 251 6.16 13.66 2.48
C TYR A 251 5.65 15.06 2.13
N ALA A 252 4.37 15.14 1.78
CA ALA A 252 3.67 16.41 1.72
C ALA A 252 2.24 16.32 2.25
N PHE A 253 1.80 17.43 2.86
CA PHE A 253 0.47 17.59 3.43
C PHE A 253 -0.42 18.44 2.51
N GLU A 254 -1.73 18.43 2.74
CA GLU A 254 -2.71 19.18 1.94
C GLU A 254 -2.42 20.67 1.76
N SER A 255 -1.88 21.29 2.81
CA SER A 255 -1.52 22.70 2.87
C SER A 255 -0.39 23.04 1.91
N ASP A 256 0.39 22.04 1.49
CA ASP A 256 1.43 22.25 0.49
C ASP A 256 0.83 22.38 -0.92
N PHE A 257 -0.30 21.74 -1.22
CA PHE A 257 -0.71 21.58 -2.62
C PHE A 257 -1.93 22.41 -3.03
N HIS A 258 -3.02 22.38 -2.26
CA HIS A 258 -4.30 22.78 -2.86
C HIS A 258 -5.37 23.33 -1.93
N ILE A 259 -5.38 23.02 -0.63
CA ILE A 259 -6.51 23.46 0.22
C ILE A 259 -6.52 24.99 0.42
N LEU A 260 -5.37 25.64 0.24
CA LEU A 260 -5.23 27.10 0.30
C LEU A 260 -5.09 27.75 -1.08
N SER A 261 -4.98 26.96 -2.15
CA SER A 261 -4.74 27.46 -3.51
C SER A 261 -6.07 27.76 -4.22
N THR A 262 -6.14 28.87 -4.94
CA THR A 262 -7.36 29.32 -5.64
C THR A 262 -7.10 29.68 -7.10
N ILE A 263 -8.15 29.57 -7.92
CA ILE A 263 -8.24 30.13 -9.27
C ILE A 263 -9.57 30.89 -9.35
N ASN A 264 -9.55 32.18 -9.70
CA ASN A 264 -10.73 33.05 -9.68
C ASN A 264 -11.47 33.01 -8.33
N ASP A 265 -10.73 33.10 -7.22
CA ASP A 265 -11.23 33.02 -5.84
C ASP A 265 -11.99 31.73 -5.48
N ARG A 266 -11.92 30.70 -6.33
CA ARG A 266 -12.43 29.36 -6.07
C ARG A 266 -11.28 28.42 -5.74
N LEU A 267 -11.48 27.52 -4.76
CA LEU A 267 -10.50 26.46 -4.46
C LEU A 267 -10.11 25.71 -5.73
N ILE A 268 -8.81 25.49 -5.91
CA ILE A 268 -8.25 24.93 -7.15
C ILE A 268 -8.79 23.53 -7.45
N THR A 269 -9.13 22.74 -6.42
CA THR A 269 -9.77 21.42 -6.56
C THR A 269 -11.24 21.46 -7.00
N GLN A 270 -11.87 22.64 -6.92
CA GLN A 270 -13.24 22.88 -7.35
C GLN A 270 -13.30 23.62 -8.70
N ASP A 271 -12.15 24.07 -9.21
CA ASP A 271 -12.07 24.74 -10.51
C ASP A 271 -12.13 23.70 -11.66
N PRO A 272 -13.14 23.77 -12.55
CA PRO A 272 -13.29 22.80 -13.64
C PRO A 272 -12.13 22.81 -14.63
N THR A 273 -11.43 23.93 -14.79
CA THR A 273 -10.29 24.04 -15.72
C THR A 273 -9.09 23.31 -15.17
N PHE A 274 -8.75 23.54 -13.90
CA PHE A 274 -7.67 22.85 -13.23
C PHE A 274 -7.91 21.35 -13.14
N VAL A 275 -9.11 20.92 -12.72
CA VAL A 275 -9.46 19.50 -12.65
C VAL A 275 -9.35 18.84 -14.03
N LYS A 276 -9.78 19.50 -15.11
CA LYS A 276 -9.59 19.00 -16.49
C LYS A 276 -8.12 18.92 -16.91
N ILE A 277 -7.23 19.76 -16.36
CA ILE A 277 -5.80 19.67 -16.62
C ILE A 277 -5.23 18.41 -15.98
N LEU A 278 -5.61 18.10 -14.73
CA LEU A 278 -5.17 16.89 -14.04
C LEU A 278 -5.54 15.60 -14.79
N PHE A 279 -6.67 15.61 -15.52
CA PHE A 279 -7.10 14.49 -16.36
C PHE A 279 -6.36 14.38 -17.70
N LYS A 280 -5.63 15.42 -18.13
CA LYS A 280 -4.82 15.39 -19.37
C LYS A 280 -3.40 14.92 -19.07
N VAL A 281 -3.28 13.72 -18.49
CA VAL A 281 -2.01 13.17 -17.97
C VAL A 281 -0.88 13.09 -18.99
N HIS A 282 -1.17 13.04 -20.31
CA HIS A 282 -0.16 13.01 -21.37
C HIS A 282 0.18 14.38 -21.96
N LYS A 283 -0.57 15.43 -21.60
CA LYS A 283 -0.26 16.78 -22.08
C LYS A 283 0.98 17.28 -21.35
N THR A 284 1.93 17.81 -22.12
CA THR A 284 3.20 18.30 -21.59
C THR A 284 3.29 19.82 -21.58
N TYR A 285 4.14 20.33 -20.70
CA TYR A 285 4.35 21.75 -20.43
C TYR A 285 5.84 22.02 -20.21
N THR A 286 6.35 23.16 -20.68
CA THR A 286 7.68 23.63 -20.29
C THR A 286 7.66 24.29 -18.91
N LEU A 287 8.81 24.42 -18.26
CA LEU A 287 8.93 25.13 -17.00
C LEU A 287 8.42 26.59 -17.11
N ASP A 288 8.71 27.28 -18.21
CA ASP A 288 8.22 28.64 -18.49
C ASP A 288 6.70 28.70 -18.59
N GLN A 289 6.06 27.71 -19.21
CA GLN A 289 4.61 27.64 -19.30
C GLN A 289 3.98 27.44 -17.92
N ILE A 290 4.59 26.60 -17.07
CA ILE A 290 4.12 26.37 -15.71
C ILE A 290 4.25 27.66 -14.88
N LYS A 291 5.41 28.33 -14.94
CA LYS A 291 5.64 29.63 -14.27
C LYS A 291 4.67 30.70 -14.75
N SER A 292 4.48 30.79 -16.06
CA SER A 292 3.55 31.76 -16.65
C SER A 292 2.12 31.53 -16.18
N PHE A 293 1.68 30.28 -16.02
CA PHE A 293 0.36 29.94 -15.48
C PHE A 293 0.23 30.33 -14.00
N VAL A 294 1.22 29.96 -13.18
CA VAL A 294 1.21 30.23 -11.73
C VAL A 294 1.23 31.74 -11.42
N ASN A 295 1.83 32.54 -12.31
CA ASN A 295 1.91 34.01 -12.17
C ASN A 295 0.71 34.77 -12.77
N GLN A 296 -0.33 34.09 -13.26
CA GLN A 296 -1.56 34.74 -13.72
C GLN A 296 -2.27 35.43 -12.55
N GLN A 297 -2.92 36.58 -12.80
CA GLN A 297 -3.52 37.41 -11.76
C GLN A 297 -4.64 36.67 -11.00
N GLU A 298 -5.38 35.83 -11.69
CA GLU A 298 -6.47 35.02 -11.17
C GLU A 298 -6.02 33.76 -10.43
N VAL A 299 -4.73 33.41 -10.47
CA VAL A 299 -4.17 32.21 -9.86
C VAL A 299 -3.46 32.57 -8.56
N SER A 300 -3.85 31.93 -7.46
CA SER A 300 -3.15 32.03 -6.18
C SER A 300 -2.73 30.63 -5.72
N ILE A 301 -1.50 30.22 -6.06
CA ILE A 301 -0.93 28.97 -5.56
C ILE A 301 -0.31 29.22 -4.18
N LYS A 302 -0.76 28.47 -3.18
CA LYS A 302 -0.22 28.49 -1.82
C LYS A 302 0.59 27.21 -1.59
N LEU A 303 1.84 27.27 -2.01
CA LEU A 303 2.86 26.24 -1.78
C LEU A 303 4.05 26.94 -1.10
N ALA A 304 4.40 26.52 0.12
CA ALA A 304 5.29 27.27 1.00
C ALA A 304 6.69 27.53 0.40
N ASP A 305 7.16 26.62 -0.44
CA ASP A 305 8.48 26.61 -1.06
C ASP A 305 8.42 26.77 -2.60
N LEU A 306 7.36 27.37 -3.12
CA LEU A 306 7.11 27.49 -4.57
C LEU A 306 8.25 28.18 -5.33
N GLU A 307 8.75 29.31 -4.83
CA GLU A 307 9.85 30.04 -5.47
C GLU A 307 11.16 29.23 -5.44
N GLU A 308 11.44 28.55 -4.33
CA GLU A 308 12.61 27.68 -4.18
C GLU A 308 12.53 26.50 -5.15
N LEU A 309 11.35 25.87 -5.28
CA LEU A 309 11.10 24.79 -6.24
C LEU A 309 11.35 25.26 -7.67
N PHE A 310 10.91 26.46 -8.04
CA PHE A 310 11.15 27.00 -9.37
C PHE A 310 12.62 27.28 -9.65
N SER A 311 13.36 27.79 -8.67
CA SER A 311 14.81 28.00 -8.78
C SER A 311 15.57 26.66 -8.88
N GLN A 312 15.21 25.68 -8.06
CA GLN A 312 15.79 24.34 -8.10
C GLN A 312 15.49 23.65 -9.43
N ALA A 313 14.26 23.77 -9.95
CA ALA A 313 13.87 23.21 -11.24
C ALA A 313 14.69 23.78 -12.41
N GLU A 314 14.98 25.09 -12.43
CA GLU A 314 15.85 25.71 -13.45
C GLU A 314 17.28 25.15 -13.41
N SER A 315 17.79 24.88 -12.21
CA SER A 315 19.15 24.36 -12.05
C SER A 315 19.26 22.86 -12.34
N HIS A 316 18.20 22.11 -12.08
CA HIS A 316 18.22 20.65 -12.10
C HIS A 316 17.79 20.07 -13.44
N PHE A 317 16.77 20.66 -14.07
CA PHE A 317 16.23 20.18 -15.34
C PHE A 317 16.81 20.97 -16.52
N LYS A 318 16.87 20.33 -17.68
CA LYS A 318 17.41 20.97 -18.89
C LYS A 318 16.46 22.05 -19.42
N ASP A 319 17.02 23.11 -19.97
CA ASP A 319 16.26 24.10 -20.74
C ASP A 319 15.43 23.41 -21.82
N LYS A 320 14.14 23.75 -21.89
CA LYS A 320 13.14 23.18 -22.81
C LYS A 320 12.70 21.73 -22.52
N GLN A 321 13.05 21.16 -21.37
CA GLN A 321 12.42 19.92 -20.93
C GLN A 321 10.90 20.11 -20.80
N HIS A 322 10.16 19.14 -21.30
CA HIS A 322 8.71 19.08 -21.24
C HIS A 322 8.29 18.12 -20.13
N PHE A 323 7.32 18.53 -19.31
CA PHE A 323 6.80 17.76 -18.20
C PHE A 323 5.31 17.52 -18.40
N ASN A 324 4.88 16.27 -18.26
CA ASN A 324 3.47 15.95 -18.09
C ASN A 324 3.01 16.17 -16.64
N VAL A 325 1.70 16.03 -16.36
CA VAL A 325 1.14 16.29 -15.02
C VAL A 325 1.77 15.41 -13.94
N ILE A 326 2.07 14.15 -14.25
CA ILE A 326 2.68 13.19 -13.32
C ILE A 326 4.12 13.59 -13.03
N GLU A 327 4.85 14.01 -14.06
CA GLU A 327 6.23 14.48 -13.94
C GLU A 327 6.31 15.77 -13.12
N ILE A 328 5.36 16.70 -13.29
CA ILE A 328 5.26 17.90 -12.44
C ILE A 328 5.01 17.49 -10.98
N PHE A 329 4.07 16.56 -10.75
CA PHE A 329 3.77 16.05 -9.40
C PHE A 329 5.02 15.43 -8.76
N LYS A 330 5.69 14.49 -9.46
CA LYS A 330 6.93 13.84 -8.99
C LYS A 330 8.06 14.83 -8.77
N ALA A 331 8.19 15.87 -9.60
CA ALA A 331 9.25 16.86 -9.50
C ALA A 331 9.19 17.64 -8.18
N ILE A 332 7.99 17.93 -7.66
CA ILE A 332 7.83 18.61 -6.38
C ILE A 332 8.46 17.79 -5.25
N PHE A 333 8.14 16.50 -5.18
CA PHE A 333 8.73 15.59 -4.19
C PHE A 333 10.22 15.37 -4.44
N LEU A 334 10.65 15.19 -5.69
CA LEU A 334 12.05 14.99 -6.01
C LEU A 334 12.91 16.15 -5.52
N LEU A 335 12.55 17.39 -5.89
CA LEU A 335 13.34 18.57 -5.57
C LEU A 335 13.40 18.80 -4.06
N ARG A 336 12.30 18.59 -3.32
CA ARG A 336 12.30 18.63 -1.85
C ARG A 336 13.22 17.56 -1.25
N TYR A 337 13.14 16.33 -1.76
CA TYR A 337 13.99 15.23 -1.30
C TYR A 337 15.47 15.53 -1.51
N LEU A 338 15.86 16.11 -2.66
CA LEU A 338 17.25 16.47 -2.96
C LEU A 338 17.84 17.48 -1.98
N ARG A 339 17.03 18.29 -1.29
CA ARG A 339 17.49 19.20 -0.22
C ARG A 339 18.08 18.45 0.97
N LYS A 340 17.69 17.18 1.18
CA LYS A 340 18.26 16.31 2.20
C LYS A 340 19.72 15.94 1.92
N LYS A 341 20.21 16.17 0.69
CA LYS A 341 21.59 15.88 0.24
C LYS A 341 22.00 14.43 0.55
N LYS A 342 21.04 13.51 0.45
CA LYS A 342 21.24 12.07 0.66
C LYS A 342 21.55 11.39 -0.67
N ASN A 343 22.34 10.33 -0.59
CA ASN A 343 22.56 9.38 -1.67
C ASN A 343 21.93 8.04 -1.28
N PRO A 344 20.61 7.87 -1.48
CA PRO A 344 19.92 6.69 -1.00
C PRO A 344 20.24 5.48 -1.87
N ARG A 345 20.34 4.29 -1.26
CA ARG A 345 20.47 3.00 -1.96
C ARG A 345 19.18 2.55 -2.64
N ILE A 346 18.05 3.01 -2.15
CA ILE A 346 16.72 2.75 -2.72
C ILE A 346 16.09 4.06 -3.20
N VAL A 347 15.16 3.96 -4.14
CA VAL A 347 14.38 5.11 -4.59
C VAL A 347 13.45 5.57 -3.45
N PRO A 348 13.41 6.87 -3.09
CA PRO A 348 12.55 7.35 -2.01
C PRO A 348 11.06 7.15 -2.32
N LEU A 349 10.28 6.88 -1.27
CA LEU A 349 8.82 6.78 -1.32
C LEU A 349 8.20 8.18 -1.29
N ILE A 350 7.25 8.42 -2.19
CA ILE A 350 6.36 9.58 -2.11
C ILE A 350 5.22 9.27 -1.14
N LEU A 351 5.09 10.04 -0.07
CA LEU A 351 3.94 10.00 0.84
C LEU A 351 3.11 11.27 0.69
N PHE A 352 1.85 11.13 0.29
CA PHE A 352 0.99 12.29 0.02
C PHE A 352 -0.34 12.20 0.76
N GLU A 353 -0.65 13.23 1.54
CA GLU A 353 -1.93 13.41 2.24
C GLU A 353 -2.72 14.54 1.58
N PRO A 354 -3.69 14.22 0.70
CA PRO A 354 -4.48 15.24 0.01
C PRO A 354 -5.58 15.87 0.89
N HIS A 355 -5.91 15.34 2.05
CA HIS A 355 -6.95 15.80 2.99
C HIS A 355 -8.34 16.03 2.40
N LEU A 356 -8.61 15.41 1.26
CA LEU A 356 -9.89 15.51 0.62
C LEU A 356 -10.76 14.38 1.15
N LEU A 357 -11.94 14.75 1.65
CA LEU A 357 -12.99 13.78 1.96
C LEU A 357 -13.21 12.82 0.77
N ASN A 358 -13.14 13.32 -0.48
CA ASN A 358 -13.17 12.50 -1.70
C ASN A 358 -11.85 12.57 -2.49
N PHE A 359 -10.71 12.23 -1.87
CA PHE A 359 -9.40 12.42 -2.50
C PHE A 359 -9.18 11.70 -3.83
N HIS A 360 -9.78 10.52 -4.00
CA HIS A 360 -9.68 9.77 -5.25
C HIS A 360 -10.22 10.54 -6.46
N LYS A 361 -11.21 11.44 -6.31
CA LYS A 361 -11.81 12.11 -7.48
C LYS A 361 -10.86 13.11 -8.14
N ALA A 362 -10.11 13.87 -7.35
CA ALA A 362 -9.19 14.88 -7.88
C ALA A 362 -7.86 14.26 -8.34
N TYR A 363 -7.38 13.23 -7.63
CA TYR A 363 -6.04 12.67 -7.85
C TYR A 363 -6.03 11.26 -8.46
N SER A 364 -7.17 10.64 -8.77
CA SER A 364 -7.26 9.28 -9.34
C SER A 364 -6.33 9.08 -10.53
N HIS A 365 -6.36 10.02 -11.48
CA HIS A 365 -5.57 9.93 -12.70
C HIS A 365 -4.08 10.12 -12.45
N ILE A 366 -3.69 10.72 -11.32
CA ILE A 366 -2.29 10.74 -10.88
C ILE A 366 -1.93 9.41 -10.26
N MET A 367 -2.76 8.93 -9.32
CA MET A 367 -2.54 7.67 -8.59
C MET A 367 -2.42 6.47 -9.54
N GLU A 368 -3.25 6.42 -10.59
CA GLU A 368 -3.26 5.34 -11.59
C GLU A 368 -2.00 5.26 -12.46
N GLN A 369 -1.14 6.29 -12.43
CA GLN A 369 0.11 6.31 -13.20
C GLN A 369 1.31 5.82 -12.39
N PHE A 370 1.13 5.57 -11.10
CA PHE A 370 2.17 4.97 -10.27
C PHE A 370 2.08 3.46 -10.36
N GLN A 371 3.24 2.84 -10.63
CA GLN A 371 3.37 1.40 -10.77
C GLN A 371 3.17 0.68 -9.43
N TYR A 372 3.57 1.33 -8.33
CA TYR A 372 3.46 0.78 -6.98
C TYR A 372 2.66 1.75 -6.12
N LEU A 373 1.39 1.42 -5.88
CA LEU A 373 0.46 2.24 -5.12
C LEU A 373 0.12 1.56 -3.79
N THR A 374 0.17 2.33 -2.71
CA THR A 374 -0.40 1.99 -1.40
C THR A 374 -1.37 3.10 -0.98
N VAL A 375 -2.51 2.72 -0.41
CA VAL A 375 -3.43 3.62 0.27
C VAL A 375 -3.40 3.25 1.75
N LEU A 376 -2.92 4.14 2.60
CA LEU A 376 -2.75 3.90 4.02
C LEU A 376 -3.63 4.86 4.83
N THR A 377 -4.12 4.40 5.97
CA THR A 377 -4.88 5.24 6.90
C THR A 377 -4.64 4.81 8.34
N CYS A 378 -4.89 5.74 9.28
CA CYS A 378 -4.97 5.41 10.70
C CYS A 378 -6.44 5.38 11.10
N VAL A 379 -6.89 4.30 11.73
CA VAL A 379 -8.25 4.13 12.27
C VAL A 379 -8.21 4.30 13.78
N ARG A 380 -9.33 4.68 14.38
CA ARG A 380 -9.47 4.85 15.84
C ARG A 380 -10.82 4.28 16.26
N ASP A 381 -10.97 3.90 17.53
CA ASP A 381 -12.31 3.60 18.07
C ASP A 381 -13.29 4.72 17.64
N PRO A 382 -14.37 4.38 16.92
CA PRO A 382 -15.18 5.39 16.24
C PRO A 382 -15.99 6.25 17.22
N ILE A 383 -16.37 5.71 18.39
CA ILE A 383 -17.00 6.48 19.45
C ILE A 383 -16.01 7.54 19.96
N ARG A 384 -14.77 7.14 20.26
CA ARG A 384 -13.71 8.06 20.72
C ARG A 384 -13.31 9.07 19.66
N ALA A 385 -13.24 8.70 18.39
CA ALA A 385 -12.98 9.63 17.29
C ALA A 385 -14.10 10.68 17.20
N PHE A 386 -15.36 10.27 17.30
CA PHE A 386 -16.53 11.15 17.30
C PHE A 386 -16.53 12.12 18.49
N LEU A 387 -16.33 11.62 19.71
CA LEU A 387 -16.27 12.45 20.91
C LEU A 387 -15.06 13.41 20.90
N SER A 388 -13.93 12.97 20.37
CA SER A 388 -12.75 13.84 20.17
C SER A 388 -13.02 14.98 19.20
N GLY A 389 -13.90 14.80 18.20
CA GLY A 389 -14.31 15.87 17.29
C GLY A 389 -15.15 16.93 17.99
N TYR A 390 -16.02 16.52 18.92
CA TYR A 390 -16.77 17.44 19.77
C TYR A 390 -15.86 18.24 20.71
N GLU A 391 -14.92 17.58 21.37
CA GLU A 391 -13.96 18.22 22.26
C GLU A 391 -13.16 19.32 21.54
N ARG A 392 -12.79 19.06 20.27
CA ARG A 392 -12.08 20.02 19.40
C ARG A 392 -12.99 21.09 18.79
N LYS A 393 -14.27 21.13 19.15
CA LYS A 393 -15.26 22.11 18.72
C LYS A 393 -15.48 22.18 17.20
N ASN A 394 -15.34 21.06 16.50
CA ASN A 394 -15.36 21.04 15.03
C ASN A 394 -16.63 20.42 14.42
N LEU A 395 -17.49 19.75 15.20
CA LEU A 395 -18.67 19.03 14.68
C LEU A 395 -19.91 19.92 14.54
N VAL A 396 -19.76 21.14 14.02
CA VAL A 396 -20.85 22.12 13.90
C VAL A 396 -21.70 21.87 12.65
N THR A 397 -21.06 21.49 11.54
CA THR A 397 -21.75 21.31 10.25
C THR A 397 -22.35 19.92 10.09
N GLU A 398 -23.47 19.82 9.37
CA GLU A 398 -24.10 18.54 9.02
C GLU A 398 -23.10 17.58 8.40
N ARG A 399 -22.36 18.05 7.39
CA ARG A 399 -21.43 17.24 6.63
C ARG A 399 -20.39 16.58 7.54
N LEU A 400 -19.73 17.35 8.40
CA LEU A 400 -18.66 16.83 9.25
C LEU A 400 -19.21 15.96 10.38
N LEU A 401 -20.35 16.34 10.99
CA LEU A 401 -21.01 15.54 12.02
C LEU A 401 -21.42 14.18 11.46
N LYS A 402 -22.14 14.15 10.34
CA LYS A 402 -22.58 12.91 9.69
C LYS A 402 -21.37 12.06 9.29
N PHE A 403 -20.34 12.68 8.72
CA PHE A 403 -19.15 11.96 8.25
C PHE A 403 -18.37 11.29 9.39
N VAL A 404 -18.16 11.98 10.52
CA VAL A 404 -17.43 11.41 11.66
C VAL A 404 -18.28 10.38 12.40
N LEU A 405 -19.60 10.63 12.58
CA LEU A 405 -20.51 9.68 13.21
C LEU A 405 -20.66 8.41 12.37
N ASN A 406 -20.72 8.50 11.04
CA ASN A 406 -20.90 7.32 10.19
C ASN A 406 -19.65 6.41 10.14
N SER A 407 -18.47 6.95 10.48
CA SER A 407 -17.20 6.22 10.48
C SER A 407 -16.99 5.42 9.17
N GLU A 408 -16.57 4.15 9.23
CA GLU A 408 -16.31 3.31 8.05
C GLU A 408 -17.48 3.21 7.09
N TYR A 409 -18.71 3.27 7.60
CA TYR A 409 -19.89 3.22 6.75
C TYR A 409 -19.98 4.46 5.84
N GLY A 410 -19.34 5.57 6.20
CA GLY A 410 -19.15 6.73 5.32
C GLY A 410 -17.78 6.73 4.62
N TYR A 411 -16.72 6.36 5.33
CA TYR A 411 -15.35 6.38 4.80
C TYR A 411 -15.15 5.40 3.63
N SER A 412 -15.89 4.29 3.61
CA SER A 412 -15.84 3.32 2.51
C SER A 412 -16.20 3.94 1.15
N ASP A 413 -17.07 4.96 1.13
CA ASP A 413 -17.50 5.62 -0.11
C ASP A 413 -16.44 6.59 -0.66
N MET A 414 -15.45 6.91 0.17
CA MET A 414 -14.38 7.84 -0.16
C MET A 414 -13.20 7.15 -0.84
N VAL A 415 -13.19 5.83 -0.90
CA VAL A 415 -12.15 5.03 -1.55
C VAL A 415 -12.80 4.19 -2.64
N ASP A 416 -12.40 4.41 -3.89
CA ASP A 416 -12.87 3.61 -5.00
C ASP A 416 -12.49 2.13 -4.78
N SER A 417 -13.48 1.24 -4.97
CA SER A 417 -13.33 -0.21 -4.88
C SER A 417 -12.12 -0.77 -5.63
N LYS A 418 -11.67 -0.13 -6.72
CA LYS A 418 -10.45 -0.57 -7.43
C LYS A 418 -9.18 -0.49 -6.58
N TYR A 419 -9.14 0.38 -5.57
CA TYR A 419 -8.02 0.50 -4.64
C TYR A 419 -8.12 -0.46 -3.44
N CYS A 420 -9.15 -1.31 -3.37
CA CYS A 420 -9.35 -2.23 -2.24
C CYS A 420 -8.13 -3.13 -1.95
N ASN A 421 -7.42 -3.55 -3.00
CA ASN A 421 -6.24 -4.40 -2.87
C ASN A 421 -5.02 -3.65 -2.34
N HIS A 422 -5.04 -2.33 -2.41
CA HIS A 422 -3.97 -1.43 -1.99
C HIS A 422 -4.34 -0.68 -0.69
N TYR A 423 -5.50 -0.97 -0.09
CA TYR A 423 -6.02 -0.19 1.03
C TYR A 423 -5.76 -0.86 2.38
N PHE A 424 -4.91 -0.21 3.18
CA PHE A 424 -4.43 -0.70 4.48
C PHE A 424 -4.72 0.31 5.57
N ALA A 425 -4.84 -0.19 6.80
CA ALA A 425 -5.04 0.62 7.98
C ALA A 425 -4.27 0.08 9.17
N PHE A 426 -4.01 0.95 10.14
CA PHE A 426 -3.62 0.53 11.48
C PHE A 426 -4.37 1.31 12.54
N ARG A 427 -4.43 0.78 13.77
CA ARG A 427 -5.13 1.44 14.87
C ARG A 427 -4.27 2.50 15.53
N PHE A 428 -4.86 3.65 15.80
CA PHE A 428 -4.28 4.74 16.58
C PHE A 428 -3.86 4.27 17.97
N GLU A 429 -4.69 3.43 18.58
CA GLU A 429 -4.45 2.80 19.87
C GLU A 429 -3.17 1.95 19.84
N ASP A 430 -2.97 1.15 18.79
CA ASP A 430 -1.76 0.35 18.66
C ASP A 430 -0.53 1.22 18.40
N LEU A 431 -0.64 2.28 17.59
CA LEU A 431 0.48 3.21 17.35
C LEU A 431 0.91 3.92 18.65
N LYS A 432 -0.05 4.23 19.53
CA LYS A 432 0.23 4.85 20.83
C LYS A 432 0.81 3.87 21.85
N LEU A 433 0.32 2.64 21.89
CA LEU A 433 0.75 1.63 22.87
C LEU A 433 2.05 0.91 22.47
N TYR A 434 2.22 0.64 21.18
CA TYR A 434 3.31 -0.16 20.60
C TYR A 434 3.95 0.57 19.40
N PRO A 435 4.47 1.79 19.58
CA PRO A 435 4.89 2.65 18.48
C PRO A 435 5.95 2.01 17.59
N SER A 436 6.97 1.36 18.17
CA SER A 436 8.03 0.71 17.39
C SER A 436 7.50 -0.44 16.54
N GLN A 437 6.70 -1.33 17.13
CA GLN A 437 6.13 -2.49 16.44
C GLN A 437 5.19 -2.08 15.32
N MET A 438 4.37 -1.04 15.55
CA MET A 438 3.45 -0.51 14.55
C MET A 438 4.16 0.19 13.41
N LEU A 439 5.19 1.00 13.72
CA LEU A 439 5.99 1.65 12.69
C LEU A 439 6.80 0.63 11.88
N MET A 440 7.32 -0.44 12.51
CA MET A 440 7.93 -1.56 11.77
C MET A 440 6.94 -2.25 10.83
N ALA A 441 5.69 -2.48 11.25
CA ALA A 441 4.66 -3.04 10.38
C ALA A 441 4.29 -2.09 9.21
N ALA A 442 4.28 -0.78 9.45
CA ALA A 442 4.11 0.20 8.37
C ALA A 442 5.31 0.23 7.42
N CYS A 443 6.53 0.13 7.94
CA CYS A 443 7.76 0.02 7.16
C CYS A 443 7.81 -1.25 6.29
N GLU A 444 7.35 -2.38 6.84
CA GLU A 444 7.17 -3.65 6.11
C GLU A 444 6.22 -3.47 4.92
N LEU A 445 5.01 -2.92 5.17
CA LEU A 445 4.04 -2.63 4.12
C LEU A 445 4.62 -1.73 3.03
N LEU A 446 5.27 -0.64 3.42
CA LEU A 446 5.77 0.38 2.52
C LEU A 446 7.12 0.02 1.88
N ASN A 447 7.72 -1.10 2.30
CA ASN A 447 9.08 -1.49 1.96
C ASN A 447 10.05 -0.31 2.14
N ILE A 448 10.22 0.15 3.37
CA ILE A 448 11.23 1.15 3.76
C ILE A 448 11.91 0.68 5.05
N PRO A 449 13.19 1.04 5.31
CA PRO A 449 13.84 0.65 6.56
C PRO A 449 13.15 1.29 7.76
N PHE A 450 13.12 0.59 8.89
CA PHE A 450 12.75 1.21 10.16
C PHE A 450 13.91 2.07 10.68
N GLU A 451 13.60 3.30 11.05
CA GLU A 451 14.58 4.26 11.59
C GLU A 451 14.12 4.76 12.96
N LYS A 452 15.05 4.92 13.90
CA LYS A 452 14.73 5.33 15.28
C LYS A 452 14.18 6.77 15.30
N GLU A 453 14.58 7.58 14.34
CA GLU A 453 14.13 8.94 14.08
C GLU A 453 12.61 9.00 13.88
N MET A 454 11.99 7.92 13.38
CA MET A 454 10.53 7.83 13.26
C MET A 454 9.80 7.90 14.60
N LEU A 455 10.51 7.64 15.72
CA LEU A 455 9.96 7.78 17.07
C LEU A 455 10.08 9.21 17.63
N LEU A 456 10.83 10.10 16.95
CA LEU A 456 11.04 11.48 17.35
C LEU A 456 9.92 12.39 16.80
N VAL A 457 8.68 12.08 17.18
CA VAL A 457 7.51 12.85 16.74
C VAL A 457 7.36 14.10 17.60
N GLU A 458 7.42 15.26 16.96
CA GLU A 458 7.32 16.55 17.64
C GLU A 458 5.98 17.25 17.41
N THR A 459 5.15 16.79 16.47
CA THR A 459 3.90 17.45 16.09
C THR A 459 3.02 17.71 17.32
N PRO A 460 2.87 18.98 17.73
CA PRO A 460 2.13 19.31 18.92
C PRO A 460 0.63 19.22 18.64
N THR A 461 -0.10 18.64 19.57
CA THR A 461 -1.55 18.77 19.62
C THR A 461 -1.94 19.37 20.96
N VAL A 462 -2.82 20.36 20.93
CA VAL A 462 -3.38 20.94 22.16
C VAL A 462 -4.73 20.25 22.42
N ASP A 463 -4.96 19.82 23.65
CA ASP A 463 -6.26 19.30 24.06
C ASP A 463 -7.24 20.41 24.44
N SER A 464 -8.46 20.04 24.84
CA SER A 464 -9.49 21.01 25.25
C SER A 464 -9.11 21.86 26.47
N GLU A 465 -8.17 21.40 27.29
CA GLU A 465 -7.71 22.08 28.50
C GLU A 465 -6.47 22.96 28.24
N GLY A 466 -5.99 23.01 26.99
CA GLY A 466 -4.81 23.78 26.62
C GLY A 466 -3.50 23.05 26.90
N LYS A 467 -3.53 21.77 27.31
CA LYS A 467 -2.33 20.97 27.54
C LYS A 467 -1.72 20.54 26.21
N LEU A 468 -0.42 20.72 26.10
CA LEU A 468 0.38 20.25 24.98
C LEU A 468 0.57 18.73 25.07
N ILE A 469 0.18 18.02 24.02
CA ILE A 469 0.35 16.59 23.84
C ILE A 469 1.27 16.39 22.62
N THR A 470 2.39 15.70 22.82
CA THR A 470 3.37 15.40 21.78
C THR A 470 3.59 13.89 21.66
N GLY A 471 4.08 13.46 20.49
CA GLY A 471 4.46 12.08 20.21
C GLY A 471 3.44 11.02 20.64
N PHE A 472 3.91 10.02 21.39
CA PHE A 472 3.14 8.84 21.77
C PHE A 472 2.46 8.94 23.15
N ASP A 473 2.25 10.16 23.68
CA ASP A 473 1.51 10.38 24.93
C ASP A 473 0.13 9.67 24.90
N LEU A 474 -0.22 8.97 25.99
CA LEU A 474 -1.42 8.13 26.13
C LEU A 474 -2.68 8.91 26.59
N THR A 475 -2.57 10.21 26.87
CA THR A 475 -3.70 11.09 27.22
C THR A 475 -4.86 10.95 26.22
N PRO A 476 -4.65 10.93 24.88
CA PRO A 476 -5.73 10.71 23.91
C PRO A 476 -6.44 9.35 24.04
N LEU A 477 -5.83 8.37 24.73
CA LEU A 477 -6.41 7.06 25.00
C LEU A 477 -7.14 6.98 26.35
N THR A 478 -6.99 7.97 27.22
CA THR A 478 -7.51 7.91 28.60
C THR A 478 -8.49 9.03 28.93
N ARG A 479 -8.85 9.87 27.95
CA ARG A 479 -9.83 10.95 28.12
C ARG A 479 -11.16 10.42 28.64
N ASP A 480 -11.69 11.12 29.63
CA ASP A 480 -13.04 10.89 30.12
C ASP A 480 -14.04 11.67 29.25
N PHE A 481 -15.10 10.97 28.81
CA PHE A 481 -16.19 11.54 28.05
C PHE A 481 -17.54 11.31 28.74
N SER A 482 -17.55 10.95 30.03
CA SER A 482 -18.75 10.61 30.81
C SER A 482 -19.82 11.72 30.82
N ASP A 483 -19.42 12.99 30.73
CA ASP A 483 -20.31 14.14 30.60
C ASP A 483 -21.03 14.20 29.24
N MET A 484 -20.40 13.67 28.19
CA MET A 484 -20.89 13.74 26.82
C MET A 484 -21.69 12.51 26.42
N ILE A 485 -21.35 11.33 26.96
CA ILE A 485 -21.96 10.06 26.57
C ILE A 485 -22.35 9.25 27.80
N SER A 486 -23.56 8.68 27.81
CA SER A 486 -23.98 7.76 28.87
C SER A 486 -23.52 6.31 28.61
N GLU A 487 -23.60 5.43 29.60
CA GLU A 487 -23.37 4.00 29.38
C GLU A 487 -24.37 3.40 28.39
N PHE A 488 -25.64 3.82 28.47
CA PHE A 488 -26.68 3.42 27.54
C PHE A 488 -26.40 3.91 26.10
N ASP A 489 -25.86 5.11 25.94
CA ASP A 489 -25.44 5.64 24.64
C ASP A 489 -24.28 4.82 24.06
N ASN A 490 -23.31 4.47 24.89
CA ASN A 490 -22.17 3.62 24.48
C ASN A 490 -22.64 2.26 23.95
N ILE A 491 -23.57 1.61 24.65
CA ILE A 491 -24.12 0.32 24.19
C ILE A 491 -24.80 0.47 22.83
N ARG A 492 -25.63 1.51 22.65
CA ARG A 492 -26.33 1.77 21.39
C ARG A 492 -25.36 2.04 20.23
N LEU A 493 -24.30 2.81 20.45
CA LEU A 493 -23.27 3.04 19.44
C LEU A 493 -22.41 1.80 19.17
N LYS A 494 -22.10 0.98 20.18
CA LYS A 494 -21.41 -0.31 19.98
C LYS A 494 -22.25 -1.29 19.15
N ILE A 495 -23.58 -1.29 19.30
CA ILE A 495 -24.50 -2.03 18.42
C ILE A 495 -24.37 -1.52 16.97
N PHE A 496 -24.45 -0.20 16.77
CA PHE A 496 -24.30 0.42 15.45
C PHE A 496 -22.95 0.07 14.78
N TYR A 497 -21.85 0.16 15.52
CA TYR A 497 -20.50 -0.09 15.02
C TYR A 497 -20.07 -1.57 15.07
N GLY A 498 -20.96 -2.52 15.37
CA GLY A 498 -20.58 -3.92 15.64
C GLY A 498 -19.70 -4.54 14.54
N ARG A 499 -20.00 -4.31 13.26
CA ARG A 499 -19.20 -4.81 12.12
C ARG A 499 -17.81 -4.16 12.06
N ILE A 500 -17.71 -2.86 12.36
CA ILE A 500 -16.44 -2.10 12.44
C ILE A 500 -15.58 -2.63 13.58
N TYR A 501 -16.18 -2.84 14.75
CA TYR A 501 -15.46 -3.32 15.93
C TYR A 501 -14.93 -4.73 15.71
N LYS A 502 -15.76 -5.62 15.15
CA LYS A 502 -15.34 -6.97 14.77
C LYS A 502 -14.19 -6.96 13.77
N HIS A 503 -14.26 -6.12 12.73
CA HIS A 503 -13.21 -6.04 11.71
C HIS A 503 -11.87 -5.55 12.28
N TYR A 504 -11.89 -4.53 13.14
CA TYR A 504 -10.67 -3.98 13.73
C TYR A 504 -10.24 -4.60 15.07
N GLY A 505 -10.91 -5.66 15.51
CA GLY A 505 -10.60 -6.33 16.78
C GLY A 505 -10.76 -5.43 18.01
N TYR A 506 -11.77 -4.54 18.00
CA TYR A 506 -12.23 -3.85 19.20
C TYR A 506 -13.26 -4.70 19.95
N GLU A 507 -13.48 -4.41 21.23
CA GLU A 507 -14.49 -5.08 22.04
C GLU A 507 -15.92 -4.75 21.55
N SER A 508 -16.50 -5.66 20.77
CA SER A 508 -17.84 -5.54 20.19
C SER A 508 -18.93 -6.22 21.02
N PHE A 509 -20.17 -5.74 20.89
CA PHE A 509 -21.34 -6.51 21.29
C PHE A 509 -21.56 -7.67 20.31
N ASP A 510 -21.70 -8.90 20.80
CA ASP A 510 -21.89 -10.07 19.93
C ASP A 510 -23.34 -10.13 19.40
N LEU A 511 -23.54 -9.53 18.22
CA LEU A 511 -24.83 -9.55 17.53
C LEU A 511 -25.17 -10.91 16.90
N GLN A 512 -24.25 -11.88 16.88
CA GLN A 512 -24.55 -13.25 16.45
C GLN A 512 -25.17 -14.05 17.59
N GLU A 513 -24.66 -13.88 18.81
CA GLU A 513 -25.22 -14.48 20.02
C GLU A 513 -26.54 -13.78 20.43
N TYR A 514 -26.58 -12.46 20.33
CA TYR A 514 -27.73 -11.64 20.74
C TYR A 514 -28.35 -10.93 19.53
N VAL A 515 -29.06 -11.69 18.70
CA VAL A 515 -29.71 -11.17 17.50
C VAL A 515 -30.80 -10.16 17.87
N LEU A 516 -30.56 -8.89 17.57
CA LEU A 516 -31.54 -7.82 17.72
C LEU A 516 -32.38 -7.70 16.44
N LYS A 517 -33.70 -7.53 16.62
CA LYS A 517 -34.61 -7.19 15.52
C LYS A 517 -34.32 -5.77 15.02
N ASP A 518 -34.45 -5.56 13.72
CA ASP A 518 -34.14 -4.26 13.12
C ASP A 518 -35.06 -3.17 13.64
N GLU A 519 -36.32 -3.47 13.93
CA GLU A 519 -37.26 -2.54 14.54
C GLU A 519 -36.76 -2.06 15.91
N LEU A 520 -36.26 -2.98 16.74
CA LEU A 520 -35.71 -2.64 18.06
C LEU A 520 -34.46 -1.76 17.93
N VAL A 521 -33.58 -2.04 16.97
CA VAL A 521 -32.40 -1.20 16.75
C VAL A 521 -32.80 0.21 16.31
N MET A 522 -33.83 0.35 15.46
CA MET A 522 -34.35 1.66 15.06
C MET A 522 -34.97 2.40 16.26
N GLU A 523 -35.76 1.73 17.10
CA GLU A 523 -36.30 2.29 18.35
C GLU A 523 -35.18 2.78 19.29
N LEU A 524 -34.08 2.03 19.40
CA LEU A 524 -32.91 2.45 20.19
C LEU A 524 -32.27 3.72 19.63
N PHE A 525 -32.21 3.85 18.30
CA PHE A 525 -31.72 5.06 17.64
C PHE A 525 -32.69 6.23 17.73
N GLU A 526 -33.99 6.01 17.94
CA GLU A 526 -35.04 7.03 18.17
C GLU A 526 -35.02 7.67 19.56
N ILE A 527 -34.30 7.09 20.52
CA ILE A 527 -34.05 7.72 21.83
C ILE A 527 -32.89 8.75 21.70
N PRO A 528 -33.06 10.01 22.15
CA PRO A 528 -31.99 11.01 22.14
C PRO A 528 -30.71 10.55 22.85
N PHE A 529 -29.56 10.93 22.31
CA PHE A 529 -28.26 10.70 22.95
C PHE A 529 -27.88 11.87 23.86
N ARG A 530 -27.07 11.63 24.91
CA ARG A 530 -26.60 12.68 25.81
C ARG A 530 -25.79 13.76 25.07
N PHE A 531 -25.00 13.36 24.07
CA PHE A 531 -24.16 14.27 23.30
C PHE A 531 -24.96 15.28 22.46
N GLU A 532 -26.25 15.06 22.23
CA GLU A 532 -27.13 16.03 21.55
C GLU A 532 -27.36 17.27 22.40
N LYS A 533 -27.62 17.07 23.70
CA LYS A 533 -27.72 18.16 24.66
C LYS A 533 -26.38 18.87 24.81
N TYR A 534 -25.29 18.10 24.84
CA TYR A 534 -23.94 18.65 24.89
C TYR A 534 -23.63 19.51 23.66
N HIS A 535 -24.05 19.09 22.45
CA HIS A 535 -23.89 19.86 21.22
C HIS A 535 -24.52 21.25 21.33
N GLN A 536 -25.76 21.33 21.84
CA GLN A 536 -26.44 22.61 22.01
C GLN A 536 -25.74 23.50 23.04
N ASN A 537 -25.27 22.94 24.15
CA ASN A 537 -24.52 23.69 25.15
C ASN A 537 -23.18 24.21 24.60
N LEU A 538 -22.48 23.38 23.83
CA LEU A 538 -21.15 23.68 23.32
C LEU A 538 -21.19 24.67 22.16
N TYR A 539 -22.13 24.50 21.24
CA TYR A 539 -22.15 25.25 19.99
C TYR A 539 -23.29 26.24 19.88
N GLY A 540 -24.35 26.18 20.68
CA GLY A 540 -25.59 26.95 20.47
C GLY A 540 -25.45 28.47 20.43
N HIS A 541 -24.27 29.02 20.74
CA HIS A 541 -23.93 30.43 20.58
C HIS A 541 -23.33 30.79 19.20
N LEU A 542 -22.90 29.80 18.42
CA LEU A 542 -22.32 29.97 17.09
C LEU A 542 -23.43 30.14 16.02
N PRO A 543 -23.17 30.90 14.95
CA PRO A 543 -24.07 30.94 13.80
C PRO A 543 -24.15 29.56 13.14
N ASP A 544 -25.28 29.28 12.47
CA ASP A 544 -25.51 28.08 11.64
C ASP A 544 -25.53 26.73 12.38
N VAL A 545 -25.65 26.75 13.71
CA VAL A 545 -25.79 25.53 14.52
C VAL A 545 -27.21 25.00 14.35
N PRO A 546 -27.38 23.68 14.09
CA PRO A 546 -28.72 23.11 13.98
C PRO A 546 -29.48 23.27 15.30
N ASN A 547 -30.77 23.59 15.22
CA ASN A 547 -31.64 23.44 16.39
C ASN A 547 -31.73 21.95 16.78
N ALA A 548 -32.26 21.67 17.98
CA ALA A 548 -32.32 20.31 18.52
C ALA A 548 -33.05 19.32 17.59
N VAL A 549 -34.12 19.75 16.90
CA VAL A 549 -34.89 18.89 15.98
C VAL A 549 -34.05 18.55 14.74
N THR A 550 -33.39 19.53 14.16
CA THR A 550 -32.52 19.34 12.99
C THR A 550 -31.32 18.44 13.33
N LEU A 551 -30.64 18.71 14.46
CA LEU A 551 -29.52 17.89 14.92
C LEU A 551 -29.93 16.44 15.13
N ARG A 552 -31.09 16.22 15.77
CA ARG A 552 -31.67 14.91 16.00
C ARG A 552 -31.90 14.15 14.69
N SER A 553 -32.50 14.82 13.69
CA SER A 553 -32.69 14.25 12.36
C SER A 553 -31.36 13.84 11.74
N TRP A 554 -30.33 14.69 11.80
CA TRP A 554 -29.02 14.36 11.26
C TRP A 554 -28.43 13.09 11.86
N ILE A 555 -28.53 12.93 13.18
CA ILE A 555 -28.01 11.77 13.91
C ILE A 555 -28.81 10.52 13.54
N PHE A 556 -30.14 10.59 13.64
CA PHE A 556 -30.99 9.44 13.34
C PHE A 556 -30.82 8.96 11.89
N ASP A 557 -30.84 9.88 10.93
CA ASP A 557 -30.66 9.54 9.51
C ASP A 557 -29.29 8.91 9.25
N THR A 558 -28.24 9.38 9.93
CA THR A 558 -26.89 8.82 9.82
C THR A 558 -26.82 7.41 10.40
N LEU A 559 -27.33 7.19 11.61
CA LEU A 559 -27.34 5.88 12.25
C LEU A 559 -28.20 4.88 11.46
N ARG A 560 -29.38 5.29 11.00
CA ARG A 560 -30.26 4.47 10.18
C ARG A 560 -29.58 4.07 8.87
N SER A 561 -29.05 5.04 8.13
CA SER A 561 -28.42 4.77 6.83
C SER A 561 -27.16 3.90 6.96
N GLY A 562 -26.28 4.21 7.93
CA GLY A 562 -25.09 3.43 8.20
C GLY A 562 -25.40 2.00 8.65
N TYR A 563 -26.44 1.81 9.48
CA TYR A 563 -26.83 0.49 9.96
C TYR A 563 -27.39 -0.38 8.82
N LEU A 564 -28.29 0.18 7.99
CA LEU A 564 -28.81 -0.51 6.82
C LEU A 564 -27.67 -0.89 5.86
N LYS A 565 -26.75 0.04 5.59
CA LYS A 565 -25.55 -0.23 4.79
C LYS A 565 -24.72 -1.37 5.36
N SER A 566 -24.52 -1.39 6.67
CA SER A 566 -23.74 -2.45 7.33
C SER A 566 -24.32 -3.86 7.15
N LYS A 567 -25.65 -3.97 6.93
CA LYS A 567 -26.36 -5.23 6.73
C LYS A 567 -26.48 -5.65 5.27
N TYR A 568 -26.80 -4.72 4.39
CA TYR A 568 -27.20 -5.03 3.03
C TYR A 568 -26.14 -4.71 1.97
N ASP A 569 -25.16 -3.87 2.32
CA ASP A 569 -24.12 -3.46 1.38
C ASP A 569 -22.74 -4.02 1.77
N GLU A 570 -21.87 -4.14 0.78
CA GLU A 570 -20.46 -4.40 0.99
C GLU A 570 -19.77 -3.12 1.51
N VAL A 571 -19.52 -3.09 2.82
CA VAL A 571 -18.66 -2.07 3.42
C VAL A 571 -17.21 -2.43 3.11
N LEU A 572 -16.55 -1.57 2.33
CA LEU A 572 -15.12 -1.70 2.06
C LEU A 572 -14.33 -1.33 3.32
N PHE A 573 -13.72 -2.32 3.95
CA PHE A 573 -12.77 -2.10 5.03
C PHE A 573 -11.32 -2.23 4.53
N PRO A 574 -10.42 -1.33 4.95
CA PRO A 574 -8.98 -1.52 4.73
C PRO A 574 -8.49 -2.78 5.45
N ARG A 575 -7.45 -3.40 4.89
CA ARG A 575 -6.73 -4.50 5.55
C ARG A 575 -6.00 -3.97 6.77
N LEU A 576 -6.27 -4.56 7.93
CA LEU A 576 -5.66 -4.13 9.17
C LEU A 576 -4.23 -4.66 9.27
N LEU A 577 -3.27 -3.76 9.45
CA LEU A 577 -1.91 -4.06 9.87
C LEU A 577 -1.93 -4.38 11.36
N SER A 578 -1.28 -5.48 11.72
CA SER A 578 -1.10 -5.88 13.12
C SER A 578 0.36 -5.68 13.52
N PRO A 579 0.66 -5.19 14.73
CA PRO A 579 2.01 -5.21 15.26
C PRO A 579 2.49 -6.68 15.33
N ALA A 580 3.76 -6.92 15.01
CA ALA A 580 4.33 -8.26 14.91
C ALA A 580 4.14 -9.11 16.18
N GLU A 581 4.09 -8.50 17.36
CA GLU A 581 3.86 -9.16 18.66
C GLU A 581 2.46 -9.78 18.83
N LYS A 582 1.52 -9.51 17.92
CA LYS A 582 0.19 -10.15 17.89
C LYS A 582 0.10 -11.31 16.88
N LYS A 583 1.17 -11.61 16.12
CA LYS A 583 1.27 -12.82 15.28
C LYS A 583 1.74 -13.99 16.16
N HIS A 584 0.90 -14.46 17.08
CA HIS A 584 1.11 -15.68 17.86
C HIS A 584 -0.10 -16.60 17.78
#